data_AF-A0A836B9T2-F1
#
_entry.id   AF-A0A836B9T2-F1
#
_cell.length_a   1.000
_cell.length_b   1.000
_cell.length_c   1.000
_cell.angle_alpha   90.00
_cell.angle_beta   90.00
_cell.angle_gamma   90.00
#
_symmetry.space_group_name_H-M   'P 1'
#
loop_
_entity.id
_entity.type
_entity.pdbx_description
1 polymer ?
#
loop_
_entity_poly.entity_id
_entity_poly.type
_entity_poly.pdbx_seq_one_letter_code
_entity_poly.pdbx_strand_id
1 'polypeptide(L)'
;MSRADAGALLRRASGLLSAMQGSTMEAAAVALSQCAAIHYATNPAHTAGAWARSAGVASTSARTDTAALRVAPWRNPAGGQARGMFIQTQPTPNPNSLMFVPGKPVMQSGTMEFSSAREGMKSPLAKKLFSVDGITSVFFGSDFVTITKKDEYSWPVLKPDVFAAIMEFYASGEPLISDAEALAASDTAIHPDDSEVVAMIKELLETRIRPAVQEDGGDIVFKGFEEDTGMVQVKLVGACSTCPSSTVTLKNGIENMLMHYIPEVKGVMEAPPDESDEEGVKAFAEFEKKIGASSEEDGEAKPAAPPKEENPLAAHLSN
;
A
#
# COMPACT_ATOMS: atom_id res chain seq x y z
N MET A 1 74.17 1.79 29.62
CA MET A 1 73.41 1.95 28.36
C MET A 1 72.08 1.21 28.50
N SER A 2 70.97 1.59 27.89
CA SER A 2 70.58 2.87 27.24
C SER A 2 69.04 2.92 27.11
N ARG A 3 68.51 4.06 26.64
CA ARG A 3 67.18 4.24 26.01
C ARG A 3 66.85 3.03 25.10
N ALA A 4 65.62 2.53 24.99
CA ALA A 4 64.37 3.27 24.75
C ALA A 4 63.11 2.63 25.40
N ASP A 5 61.91 3.07 24.98
CA ASP A 5 60.56 2.65 25.38
C ASP A 5 60.03 3.05 26.78
N ALA A 6 59.86 4.37 26.96
CA ALA A 6 58.93 4.98 27.92
C ALA A 6 58.57 6.42 27.45
N GLY A 7 57.86 6.56 26.32
CA GLY A 7 57.90 7.80 25.54
C GLY A 7 56.61 8.33 24.88
N ALA A 8 55.41 7.80 25.16
CA ALA A 8 54.20 8.21 24.45
C ALA A 8 52.90 8.19 25.30
N LEU A 9 52.85 8.89 26.43
CA LEU A 9 51.61 9.32 27.10
C LEU A 9 51.91 10.45 28.12
N LEU A 10 50.92 11.29 28.41
CA LEU A 10 50.90 12.31 29.47
C LEU A 10 51.97 13.44 29.41
N ARG A 11 51.84 14.38 28.46
CA ARG A 11 52.25 15.80 28.68
C ARG A 11 51.28 16.81 28.05
N ARG A 12 50.65 17.63 28.91
CA ARG A 12 50.26 19.06 28.78
C ARG A 12 49.58 19.50 27.46
N ALA A 13 48.35 20.02 27.41
CA ALA A 13 47.51 20.83 28.32
C ALA A 13 47.95 22.31 28.52
N SER A 14 46.96 23.21 28.51
CA SER A 14 46.99 24.70 28.59
C SER A 14 47.52 25.42 27.34
N GLY A 15 46.91 26.49 26.79
CA GLY A 15 45.66 27.25 27.09
C GLY A 15 45.42 28.29 25.95
N LEU A 16 44.59 29.34 26.01
CA LEU A 16 43.57 29.85 26.96
C LEU A 16 42.80 31.03 26.27
N LEU A 17 41.67 31.52 26.83
CA LEU A 17 40.70 32.55 26.31
C LEU A 17 39.84 32.07 25.11
N SER A 18 38.55 32.42 24.94
CA SER A 18 37.53 33.14 25.73
C SER A 18 36.14 32.51 25.40
N ALA A 19 35.22 32.23 26.33
CA ALA A 19 34.28 33.14 27.03
C ALA A 19 33.30 33.85 26.06
N MET A 20 31.95 33.78 26.16
CA MET A 20 30.97 33.18 27.12
C MET A 20 29.71 32.71 26.31
N GLN A 21 28.60 32.12 26.81
CA GLN A 21 28.15 31.63 28.14
C GLN A 21 28.13 30.06 28.10
N GLY A 22 27.18 29.19 28.51
CA GLY A 22 25.85 29.22 29.19
C GLY A 22 24.64 29.52 28.28
N SER A 23 23.41 28.99 28.46
CA SER A 23 22.82 27.93 29.34
C SER A 23 21.48 27.47 28.67
N THR A 24 20.66 26.48 29.08
CA THR A 24 20.46 25.67 30.32
C THR A 24 19.80 24.30 29.95
N MET A 25 19.29 23.50 30.91
CA MET A 25 18.46 22.29 30.69
C MET A 25 16.96 22.57 30.92
N GLU A 26 16.06 21.77 30.33
CA GLU A 26 15.01 21.05 31.11
C GLU A 26 14.45 19.85 30.33
N ALA A 27 13.84 18.88 31.02
CA ALA A 27 13.17 17.72 30.42
C ALA A 27 11.97 17.26 31.28
N ALA A 28 10.77 17.23 30.68
CA ALA A 28 9.55 16.66 31.23
C ALA A 28 8.74 16.05 30.06
N ALA A 29 8.30 14.79 30.09
CA ALA A 29 7.38 14.16 31.05
C ALA A 29 5.95 14.71 30.96
N VAL A 30 5.23 14.34 29.89
CA VAL A 30 3.80 14.61 29.73
C VAL A 30 3.00 13.54 30.47
N ALA A 31 2.24 13.96 31.49
CA ALA A 31 1.32 13.10 32.24
C ALA A 31 -0.11 13.65 32.19
N LEU A 32 -1.09 12.75 32.30
CA LEU A 32 -2.52 13.06 32.31
C LEU A 32 -2.92 13.90 33.53
N SER A 33 -3.86 14.84 33.34
CA SER A 33 -4.83 15.17 34.39
C SER A 33 -6.14 15.73 33.85
N GLN A 34 -7.21 15.56 34.61
CA GLN A 34 -8.56 16.08 34.37
C GLN A 34 -8.82 17.27 35.30
N CYS A 35 -9.66 18.21 34.86
CA CYS A 35 -10.65 18.94 35.69
C CYS A 35 -11.64 19.63 34.73
N ALA A 36 -12.95 19.41 34.81
CA ALA A 36 -13.87 19.80 35.88
C ALA A 36 -14.08 21.34 35.94
N ALA A 37 -15.02 21.84 35.14
CA ALA A 37 -15.46 23.24 35.16
C ALA A 37 -16.75 23.38 35.99
N ILE A 38 -16.69 24.15 37.09
CA ILE A 38 -17.86 24.52 37.89
C ILE A 38 -18.29 25.93 37.48
N HIS A 39 -19.48 26.06 36.90
CA HIS A 39 -20.10 27.38 36.67
C HIS A 39 -21.04 27.73 37.82
N TYR A 40 -20.75 28.86 38.47
CA TYR A 40 -21.60 29.49 39.49
C TYR A 40 -22.07 30.85 38.95
N ALA A 41 -23.38 31.08 38.87
CA ALA A 41 -23.94 32.37 38.47
C ALA A 41 -25.25 32.65 39.22
N THR A 42 -25.28 33.79 39.92
CA THR A 42 -26.47 34.40 40.52
C THR A 42 -27.31 35.09 39.41
N ASN A 43 -28.53 35.61 39.59
CA ASN A 43 -29.28 36.09 40.77
C ASN A 43 -30.81 36.19 40.41
N PRO A 44 -31.63 37.04 41.06
CA PRO A 44 -32.38 36.86 42.30
C PRO A 44 -33.89 36.56 42.10
N ALA A 45 -34.66 36.47 43.21
CA ALA A 45 -36.10 36.18 43.24
C ALA A 45 -37.01 37.44 43.16
N HIS A 46 -38.32 37.24 42.93
CA HIS A 46 -39.38 38.11 43.48
C HIS A 46 -40.79 37.45 43.49
N THR A 47 -41.45 37.46 44.66
CA THR A 47 -42.92 37.34 44.91
C THR A 47 -43.68 36.05 44.49
N ALA A 48 -44.84 35.69 45.08
CA ALA A 48 -45.34 35.89 46.45
C ALA A 48 -46.56 34.97 46.74
N GLY A 49 -46.62 34.43 47.97
CA GLY A 49 -47.81 33.83 48.61
C GLY A 49 -48.33 32.49 48.08
N ALA A 50 -49.30 31.82 48.74
CA ALA A 50 -49.60 31.72 50.19
C ALA A 50 -50.77 30.75 50.42
N TRP A 51 -50.60 29.73 51.29
CA TRP A 51 -51.66 28.88 51.86
C TRP A 51 -52.37 27.97 50.81
N ALA A 52 -53.12 26.91 51.17
CA ALA A 52 -53.54 26.40 52.48
C ALA A 52 -53.34 24.87 52.59
N ARG A 53 -53.74 24.29 53.74
CA ARG A 53 -53.62 22.86 54.06
C ARG A 53 -54.95 22.14 53.87
N SER A 54 -54.92 20.87 53.45
CA SER A 54 -55.90 19.87 53.88
C SER A 54 -55.35 18.45 53.70
N ALA A 55 -55.58 17.58 54.69
CA ALA A 55 -55.41 16.14 54.56
C ALA A 55 -56.77 15.51 54.27
N GLY A 56 -56.83 14.46 53.42
CA GLY A 56 -58.08 13.92 52.91
C GLY A 56 -58.01 12.44 52.54
N VAL A 57 -58.20 11.59 53.57
CA VAL A 57 -58.79 10.23 53.57
C VAL A 57 -58.64 9.36 52.30
N ALA A 58 -58.04 8.18 52.47
CA ALA A 58 -58.00 7.16 51.43
C ALA A 58 -59.40 6.62 51.08
N SER A 59 -59.67 6.41 49.78
CA SER A 59 -60.86 5.72 49.29
C SER A 59 -60.46 4.48 48.48
N THR A 60 -60.78 3.31 49.00
CA THR A 60 -60.58 2.03 48.30
C THR A 60 -61.68 1.82 47.28
N SER A 61 -61.33 1.79 46.00
CA SER A 61 -62.20 1.22 44.96
C SER A 61 -61.36 0.37 44.03
N ALA A 62 -61.53 -0.96 44.14
CA ALA A 62 -60.95 -1.88 43.19
C ALA A 62 -61.56 -1.61 41.81
N ARG A 63 -60.71 -1.38 40.81
CA ARG A 63 -61.09 -1.52 39.40
C ARG A 63 -60.41 -2.77 38.87
N THR A 64 -61.20 -3.58 38.18
CA THR A 64 -60.77 -4.84 37.56
C THR A 64 -59.56 -4.62 36.68
N ASP A 65 -58.50 -5.38 36.92
CA ASP A 65 -57.27 -5.35 36.14
C ASP A 65 -57.54 -5.99 34.77
N THR A 66 -58.07 -5.21 33.83
CA THR A 66 -58.17 -5.60 32.42
C THR A 66 -56.75 -5.68 31.89
N ALA A 67 -56.18 -6.89 31.91
CA ALA A 67 -54.82 -7.18 31.52
C ALA A 67 -54.53 -6.70 30.09
N ALA A 68 -54.11 -5.45 29.97
CA ALA A 68 -53.71 -4.85 28.72
C ALA A 68 -52.46 -5.59 28.26
N LEU A 69 -52.63 -6.44 27.25
CA LEU A 69 -51.54 -7.10 26.54
C LEU A 69 -50.60 -6.02 26.00
N ARG A 70 -49.57 -5.70 26.79
CA ARG A 70 -48.45 -4.87 26.36
C ARG A 70 -47.70 -5.67 25.31
N VAL A 71 -48.16 -5.57 24.07
CA VAL A 71 -47.38 -5.90 22.89
C VAL A 71 -46.06 -5.16 23.06
N ALA A 72 -45.00 -5.89 23.40
CA ALA A 72 -43.70 -5.30 23.55
C ALA A 72 -43.39 -4.62 22.20
N PRO A 73 -43.09 -3.30 22.18
CA PRO A 73 -42.74 -2.65 20.94
C PRO A 73 -41.56 -3.44 20.38
N TRP A 74 -41.71 -3.95 19.15
CA TRP A 74 -40.67 -4.76 18.52
C TRP A 74 -39.36 -4.00 18.62
N ARG A 75 -38.45 -4.51 19.47
CA ARG A 75 -37.13 -3.92 19.67
C ARG A 75 -36.36 -4.22 18.40
N ASN A 76 -36.56 -3.35 17.42
CA ASN A 76 -35.93 -3.41 16.12
C ASN A 76 -34.44 -3.59 16.37
N PRO A 77 -33.81 -4.70 15.93
CA PRO A 77 -32.39 -4.89 16.12
C PRO A 77 -31.68 -3.88 15.24
N ALA A 78 -31.37 -2.70 15.81
CA ALA A 78 -30.61 -1.62 15.19
C ALA A 78 -29.11 -1.98 15.07
N GLY A 79 -28.84 -3.23 14.73
CA GLY A 79 -27.63 -3.75 14.12
C GLY A 79 -28.05 -4.35 12.77
N GLY A 80 -28.60 -3.52 11.89
CA GLY A 80 -28.90 -3.93 10.53
C GLY A 80 -27.59 -4.40 9.89
N GLN A 81 -27.58 -5.63 9.34
CA GLN A 81 -26.39 -6.16 8.69
C GLN A 81 -25.98 -5.19 7.57
N ALA A 82 -24.74 -4.68 7.64
CA ALA A 82 -24.19 -3.75 6.65
C ALA A 82 -23.92 -4.47 5.32
N ARG A 83 -25.00 -4.85 4.63
CA ARG A 83 -25.02 -5.46 3.31
C ARG A 83 -25.15 -4.34 2.27
N GLY A 84 -24.14 -4.05 1.46
CA GLY A 84 -22.79 -4.64 1.48
C GLY A 84 -21.76 -3.68 0.93
N MET A 85 -20.49 -4.06 1.01
CA MET A 85 -19.42 -3.36 0.31
C MET A 85 -19.60 -3.56 -1.20
N PHE A 86 -19.65 -2.47 -1.96
CA PHE A 86 -19.83 -2.51 -3.41
C PHE A 86 -18.51 -2.18 -4.09
N ILE A 87 -17.84 -3.20 -4.61
CA ILE A 87 -16.56 -3.06 -5.30
C ILE A 87 -16.82 -2.71 -6.76
N GLN A 88 -16.36 -1.54 -7.20
CA GLN A 88 -16.38 -1.16 -8.61
C GLN A 88 -15.14 -1.71 -9.32
N THR A 89 -15.19 -1.89 -10.65
CA THR A 89 -14.00 -2.21 -11.46
C THR A 89 -13.81 -1.20 -12.56
N GLN A 90 -12.61 -0.63 -12.64
CA GLN A 90 -12.22 0.33 -13.68
C GLN A 90 -11.15 -0.31 -14.60
N PRO A 91 -11.23 -0.12 -15.93
CA PRO A 91 -10.22 -0.62 -16.86
C PRO A 91 -8.93 0.20 -16.77
N THR A 92 -7.79 -0.46 -16.84
CA THR A 92 -6.46 0.16 -16.95
C THR A 92 -5.99 0.09 -18.42
N PRO A 93 -4.99 0.90 -18.86
CA PRO A 93 -4.42 0.79 -20.21
C PRO A 93 -3.80 -0.58 -20.50
N ASN A 94 -3.34 -1.26 -19.45
CA ASN A 94 -2.87 -2.64 -19.49
C ASN A 94 -4.08 -3.61 -19.50
N PRO A 95 -4.26 -4.46 -20.53
CA PRO A 95 -5.40 -5.39 -20.61
C PRO A 95 -5.29 -6.57 -19.61
N ASN A 96 -4.07 -6.86 -19.14
CA ASN A 96 -3.80 -7.89 -18.14
C ASN A 96 -3.81 -7.36 -16.71
N SER A 97 -4.00 -6.05 -16.51
CA SER A 97 -4.34 -5.48 -15.21
C SER A 97 -5.80 -5.05 -15.15
N LEU A 98 -6.34 -4.90 -13.94
CA LEU A 98 -7.65 -4.32 -13.70
C LEU A 98 -7.69 -3.69 -12.30
N MET A 99 -8.29 -2.49 -12.20
CA MET A 99 -8.41 -1.75 -10.95
C MET A 99 -9.75 -2.06 -10.26
N PHE A 100 -9.69 -2.37 -8.97
CA PHE A 100 -10.83 -2.68 -8.10
C PHE A 100 -10.95 -1.62 -7.00
N VAL A 101 -12.08 -0.91 -6.96
CA VAL A 101 -12.33 0.20 -6.01
C VAL A 101 -13.37 -0.26 -4.98
N PRO A 102 -12.99 -0.68 -3.76
CA PRO A 102 -13.91 -1.18 -2.73
C PRO A 102 -14.81 -0.12 -2.07
N GLY A 103 -14.63 1.18 -2.40
CA GLY A 103 -15.37 2.28 -1.77
C GLY A 103 -14.96 2.56 -0.32
N LYS A 104 -13.74 2.14 0.05
CA LYS A 104 -13.06 2.39 1.33
C LYS A 104 -11.57 2.62 1.02
N PRO A 105 -10.85 3.40 1.84
CA PRO A 105 -9.39 3.44 1.77
C PRO A 105 -8.79 2.03 1.87
N VAL A 106 -7.73 1.82 1.11
CA VAL A 106 -6.86 0.63 1.12
C VAL A 106 -5.61 1.03 1.90
N MET A 107 -4.67 1.76 1.28
CA MET A 107 -3.53 2.36 1.99
C MET A 107 -3.93 3.69 2.64
N GLN A 108 -3.48 3.93 3.88
CA GLN A 108 -3.67 5.23 4.55
C GLN A 108 -2.67 6.29 4.09
N SER A 109 -1.50 5.86 3.62
CA SER A 109 -0.43 6.67 3.03
C SER A 109 0.47 5.75 2.20
N GLY A 110 1.16 6.30 1.21
CA GLY A 110 1.98 5.53 0.28
C GLY A 110 1.19 4.54 -0.58
N THR A 111 1.92 3.66 -1.23
CA THR A 111 1.43 2.60 -2.12
C THR A 111 2.28 1.35 -1.92
N MET A 112 1.82 0.17 -2.36
CA MET A 112 2.60 -1.06 -2.19
C MET A 112 2.34 -2.06 -3.32
N GLU A 113 3.41 -2.55 -3.95
CA GLU A 113 3.36 -3.65 -4.93
C GLU A 113 3.80 -4.97 -4.29
N PHE A 114 3.19 -6.05 -4.75
CA PHE A 114 3.61 -7.42 -4.51
C PHE A 114 3.74 -8.11 -5.88
N SER A 115 4.97 -8.42 -6.28
CA SER A 115 5.32 -9.10 -7.54
C SER A 115 5.30 -10.62 -7.40
N SER A 116 5.25 -11.15 -6.18
CA SER A 116 5.04 -12.58 -5.93
C SER A 116 4.17 -12.89 -4.71
N ALA A 117 3.63 -14.11 -4.69
CA ALA A 117 2.93 -14.67 -3.54
C ALA A 117 3.83 -14.78 -2.28
N ARG A 118 5.18 -14.76 -2.41
CA ARG A 118 6.11 -14.73 -1.27
C ARG A 118 6.09 -13.36 -0.59
N GLU A 119 6.12 -12.26 -1.36
CA GLU A 119 5.95 -10.91 -0.78
C GLU A 119 4.54 -10.69 -0.27
N GLY A 120 3.53 -11.19 -1.00
CA GLY A 120 2.11 -11.09 -0.64
C GLY A 120 1.77 -11.66 0.75
N MET A 121 2.64 -12.48 1.34
CA MET A 121 2.51 -12.94 2.73
C MET A 121 2.55 -11.81 3.77
N LYS A 122 3.14 -10.64 3.45
CA LYS A 122 3.15 -9.43 4.30
C LYS A 122 1.75 -8.79 4.45
N SER A 123 0.76 -9.22 3.66
CA SER A 123 -0.60 -8.68 3.68
C SER A 123 -1.65 -9.79 3.68
N PRO A 124 -2.57 -9.83 4.67
CA PRO A 124 -3.72 -10.76 4.64
C PRO A 124 -4.58 -10.61 3.38
N LEU A 125 -4.71 -9.40 2.82
CA LEU A 125 -5.44 -9.17 1.57
C LEU A 125 -4.66 -9.71 0.36
N ALA A 126 -3.38 -9.36 0.21
CA ALA A 126 -2.58 -9.82 -0.94
C ALA A 126 -2.47 -11.35 -0.94
N LYS A 127 -2.27 -11.97 0.23
CA LYS A 127 -2.27 -13.43 0.40
C LYS A 127 -3.58 -14.10 -0.05
N LYS A 128 -4.75 -13.52 0.27
CA LYS A 128 -6.05 -14.03 -0.21
C LYS A 128 -6.20 -13.87 -1.72
N LEU A 129 -5.72 -12.77 -2.29
CA LEU A 129 -5.71 -12.55 -3.74
C LEU A 129 -4.77 -13.53 -4.46
N PHE A 130 -3.53 -13.73 -4.00
CA PHE A 130 -2.62 -14.74 -4.54
C PHE A 130 -3.07 -16.20 -4.33
N SER A 131 -4.15 -16.43 -3.58
CA SER A 131 -4.80 -17.74 -3.49
C SER A 131 -5.80 -18.00 -4.64
N VAL A 132 -6.04 -17.02 -5.51
CA VAL A 132 -6.83 -17.16 -6.75
C VAL A 132 -5.89 -17.48 -7.91
N ASP A 133 -6.11 -18.62 -8.57
CA ASP A 133 -5.29 -19.08 -9.69
C ASP A 133 -5.24 -18.05 -10.82
N GLY A 134 -4.04 -17.79 -11.34
CA GLY A 134 -3.82 -16.91 -12.50
C GLY A 134 -3.48 -15.45 -12.17
N ILE A 135 -3.48 -15.02 -10.90
CA ILE A 135 -2.95 -13.71 -10.51
C ILE A 135 -1.40 -13.71 -10.51
N THR A 136 -0.78 -12.62 -10.96
CA THR A 136 0.67 -12.44 -11.08
C THR A 136 1.23 -11.37 -10.15
N SER A 137 0.59 -10.20 -10.10
CA SER A 137 0.94 -9.13 -9.15
C SER A 137 -0.30 -8.47 -8.55
N VAL A 138 -0.13 -7.91 -7.36
CA VAL A 138 -1.16 -7.17 -6.63
C VAL A 138 -0.55 -5.84 -6.22
N PHE A 139 -1.26 -4.73 -6.46
CA PHE A 139 -0.82 -3.39 -6.14
C PHE A 139 -1.90 -2.65 -5.35
N PHE A 140 -1.52 -2.02 -4.24
CA PHE A 140 -2.40 -1.24 -3.38
C PHE A 140 -2.16 0.25 -3.57
N GLY A 141 -3.20 0.94 -4.05
CA GLY A 141 -3.32 2.38 -4.05
C GLY A 141 -3.94 2.91 -2.75
N SER A 142 -4.32 4.19 -2.76
CA SER A 142 -4.96 4.88 -1.64
C SER A 142 -6.39 4.39 -1.36
N ASP A 143 -7.22 4.25 -2.39
CA ASP A 143 -8.61 3.74 -2.29
C ASP A 143 -8.94 2.59 -3.27
N PHE A 144 -7.91 2.06 -3.95
CA PHE A 144 -8.04 1.01 -4.96
C PHE A 144 -7.01 -0.12 -4.80
N VAL A 145 -7.32 -1.27 -5.41
CA VAL A 145 -6.42 -2.42 -5.59
C VAL A 145 -6.33 -2.72 -7.07
N THR A 146 -5.15 -2.59 -7.67
CA THR A 146 -4.89 -3.11 -9.03
C THR A 146 -4.41 -4.54 -8.93
N ILE A 147 -4.94 -5.41 -9.78
CA ILE A 147 -4.55 -6.81 -9.87
C ILE A 147 -4.09 -7.07 -11.30
N THR A 148 -2.94 -7.72 -11.45
CA THR A 148 -2.46 -8.23 -12.75
C THR A 148 -2.67 -9.73 -12.81
N LYS A 149 -3.11 -10.23 -13.96
CA LYS A 149 -3.30 -11.65 -14.26
C LYS A 149 -2.27 -12.13 -15.29
N LYS A 150 -2.11 -13.46 -15.39
CA LYS A 150 -1.50 -14.13 -16.55
C LYS A 150 -2.36 -13.95 -17.80
N ASP A 151 -1.78 -14.09 -18.98
CA ASP A 151 -2.48 -13.86 -20.25
C ASP A 151 -3.57 -14.92 -20.48
N GLU A 152 -3.28 -16.19 -20.14
CA GLU A 152 -4.16 -17.35 -20.32
C GLU A 152 -5.53 -17.26 -19.62
N TYR A 153 -5.64 -16.42 -18.58
CA TYR A 153 -6.83 -16.28 -17.75
C TYR A 153 -7.73 -15.15 -18.23
N SER A 154 -9.03 -15.21 -17.95
CA SER A 154 -9.99 -14.17 -18.36
C SER A 154 -10.67 -13.50 -17.16
N TRP A 155 -10.80 -12.17 -17.20
CA TRP A 155 -11.42 -11.39 -16.15
C TRP A 155 -12.85 -11.83 -15.75
N PRO A 156 -13.73 -12.30 -16.66
CA PRO A 156 -15.05 -12.83 -16.26
C PRO A 156 -14.99 -14.04 -15.33
N VAL A 157 -13.92 -14.84 -15.39
CA VAL A 157 -13.69 -16.02 -14.53
C VAL A 157 -13.04 -15.60 -13.20
N LEU A 158 -12.07 -14.68 -13.22
CA LEU A 158 -11.36 -14.24 -12.01
C LEU A 158 -12.18 -13.30 -11.11
N LYS A 159 -13.08 -12.49 -11.68
CA LYS A 159 -13.83 -11.46 -10.94
C LYS A 159 -14.60 -11.97 -9.71
N PRO A 160 -15.39 -13.08 -9.79
CA PRO A 160 -16.11 -13.61 -8.63
C PRO A 160 -15.21 -13.91 -7.43
N ASP A 161 -14.07 -14.57 -7.65
CA ASP A 161 -13.16 -15.00 -6.58
C ASP A 161 -12.37 -13.82 -6.01
N VAL A 162 -11.93 -12.89 -6.86
CA VAL A 162 -11.34 -11.61 -6.44
C VAL A 162 -12.33 -10.79 -5.59
N PHE A 163 -13.59 -10.65 -6.02
CA PHE A 163 -14.59 -9.96 -5.22
C PHE A 163 -14.84 -10.66 -3.88
N ALA A 164 -14.85 -12.00 -3.86
CA ALA A 164 -14.98 -12.77 -2.62
C ALA A 164 -13.81 -12.50 -1.66
N ALA A 165 -12.56 -12.59 -2.13
CA ALA A 165 -11.36 -12.34 -1.33
C ALA A 165 -11.33 -10.92 -0.73
N ILE A 166 -11.64 -9.88 -1.52
CA ILE A 166 -11.68 -8.49 -1.07
C ILE A 166 -12.84 -8.29 -0.06
N MET A 167 -14.02 -8.83 -0.33
CA MET A 167 -15.15 -8.77 0.61
C MET A 167 -14.88 -9.50 1.93
N GLU A 168 -14.21 -10.65 1.88
CA GLU A 168 -13.87 -11.42 3.08
C GLU A 168 -12.86 -10.68 3.96
N PHE A 169 -11.81 -10.10 3.39
CA PHE A 169 -10.84 -9.27 4.12
C PHE A 169 -11.50 -8.06 4.81
N TYR A 170 -12.33 -7.29 4.08
CA TYR A 170 -13.04 -6.16 4.67
C TYR A 170 -14.19 -6.56 5.62
N ALA A 171 -14.52 -7.86 5.72
CA ALA A 171 -15.47 -8.42 6.68
C ALA A 171 -14.80 -9.08 7.90
N SER A 172 -13.57 -9.58 7.78
CA SER A 172 -12.77 -10.10 8.89
C SER A 172 -12.23 -8.98 9.79
N GLY A 173 -11.94 -7.81 9.20
CA GLY A 173 -11.35 -6.68 9.92
C GLY A 173 -9.87 -6.88 10.28
N GLU A 174 -9.20 -7.79 9.57
CA GLU A 174 -7.75 -8.01 9.66
C GLU A 174 -6.98 -6.73 9.23
N PRO A 175 -5.78 -6.47 9.79
CA PRO A 175 -4.95 -5.38 9.32
C PRO A 175 -4.49 -5.63 7.87
N LEU A 176 -4.37 -4.56 7.06
CA LEU A 176 -3.97 -4.70 5.66
C LEU A 176 -2.55 -5.25 5.49
N ILE A 177 -1.65 -4.91 6.42
CA ILE A 177 -0.25 -5.32 6.45
C ILE A 177 0.03 -5.92 7.83
N SER A 178 0.73 -7.06 7.90
CA SER A 178 1.10 -7.71 9.16
C SER A 178 2.32 -7.08 9.83
N ASP A 179 3.25 -6.58 9.00
CA ASP A 179 4.60 -6.20 9.39
C ASP A 179 4.71 -4.66 9.38
N ALA A 180 4.76 -4.04 10.57
CA ALA A 180 4.59 -2.59 10.70
C ALA A 180 5.73 -1.78 10.04
N GLU A 181 6.94 -2.33 9.98
CA GLU A 181 8.11 -1.73 9.32
C GLU A 181 7.88 -1.50 7.81
N ALA A 182 7.04 -2.32 7.16
CA ALA A 182 6.78 -2.21 5.72
C ALA A 182 6.01 -0.93 5.33
N LEU A 183 5.38 -0.24 6.28
CA LEU A 183 4.67 1.03 6.06
C LEU A 183 5.59 2.26 6.00
N ALA A 184 6.87 2.13 6.33
CA ALA A 184 7.78 3.27 6.46
C ALA A 184 8.42 3.76 5.13
N ALA A 185 8.37 2.95 4.07
CA ALA A 185 8.99 3.25 2.77
C ALA A 185 8.14 4.17 1.89
N SER A 186 7.97 5.43 2.30
CA SER A 186 7.39 6.49 1.46
C SER A 186 8.48 7.19 0.65
N ASP A 187 8.97 6.54 -0.41
CA ASP A 187 10.14 6.95 -1.21
C ASP A 187 10.08 8.40 -1.79
N THR A 188 8.90 9.03 -1.87
CA THR A 188 8.75 10.45 -2.26
C THR A 188 8.86 11.45 -1.11
N ALA A 189 9.09 11.01 0.13
CA ALA A 189 9.27 11.90 1.28
C ALA A 189 10.48 12.84 1.07
N ILE A 190 10.26 14.14 1.26
CA ILE A 190 11.32 15.15 1.19
C ILE A 190 12.10 15.12 2.51
N HIS A 191 13.39 14.82 2.43
CA HIS A 191 14.33 14.83 3.54
C HIS A 191 15.06 16.18 3.61
N PRO A 192 15.48 16.64 4.81
CA PRO A 192 16.21 17.90 4.96
C PRO A 192 17.61 17.90 4.33
N ASP A 193 18.09 16.72 3.92
CA ASP A 193 19.38 16.50 3.25
C ASP A 193 19.23 16.34 1.72
N ASP A 194 18.01 16.40 1.15
CA ASP A 194 17.77 16.42 -0.30
C ASP A 194 18.30 17.73 -0.91
N SER A 195 18.84 17.68 -2.13
CA SER A 195 19.15 18.91 -2.88
C SER A 195 17.87 19.60 -3.37
N GLU A 196 17.92 20.92 -3.60
CA GLU A 196 16.75 21.72 -4.05
C GLU A 196 16.13 21.13 -5.33
N VAL A 197 16.95 20.56 -6.22
CA VAL A 197 16.51 19.88 -7.44
C VAL A 197 15.75 18.59 -7.12
N VAL A 198 16.24 17.75 -6.20
CA VAL A 198 15.55 16.54 -5.75
C VAL A 198 14.21 16.86 -5.08
N ALA A 199 14.16 17.92 -4.26
CA ALA A 199 12.90 18.39 -3.65
C ALA A 199 11.87 18.81 -4.73
N MET A 200 12.28 19.57 -5.75
CA MET A 200 11.41 19.93 -6.88
C MET A 200 10.96 18.71 -7.70
N ILE A 201 11.84 17.73 -7.93
CA ILE A 201 11.46 16.47 -8.62
C ILE A 201 10.39 15.73 -7.80
N LYS A 202 10.59 15.57 -6.48
CA LYS A 202 9.61 14.93 -5.59
C LYS A 202 8.28 15.68 -5.58
N GLU A 203 8.27 17.01 -5.51
CA GLU A 203 7.03 17.81 -5.56
C GLU A 203 6.28 17.63 -6.90
N LEU A 204 6.96 17.68 -8.05
CA LEU A 204 6.32 17.52 -9.36
C LEU A 204 5.78 16.10 -9.58
N LEU A 205 6.51 15.08 -9.10
CA LEU A 205 6.04 13.70 -9.11
C LEU A 205 4.75 13.59 -8.30
N GLU A 206 4.76 14.02 -7.04
CA GLU A 206 3.62 13.92 -6.12
C GLU A 206 2.39 14.72 -6.58
N THR A 207 2.58 15.96 -7.03
CA THR A 207 1.47 16.90 -7.29
C THR A 207 0.85 16.80 -8.68
N ARG A 208 1.53 16.22 -9.67
CA ARG A 208 1.06 16.20 -11.07
C ARG A 208 1.14 14.85 -11.77
N ILE A 209 2.16 14.05 -11.47
CA ILE A 209 2.42 12.80 -12.20
C ILE A 209 1.72 11.63 -11.51
N ARG A 210 1.94 11.43 -10.20
CA ARG A 210 1.29 10.36 -9.42
C ARG A 210 -0.23 10.31 -9.59
N PRO A 211 -0.99 11.43 -9.57
CA PRO A 211 -2.44 11.40 -9.80
C PRO A 211 -2.84 10.74 -11.13
N ALA A 212 -2.18 11.12 -12.24
CA ALA A 212 -2.48 10.54 -13.55
C ALA A 212 -2.05 9.07 -13.67
N VAL A 213 -0.93 8.68 -13.06
CA VAL A 213 -0.47 7.28 -13.04
C VAL A 213 -1.39 6.40 -12.18
N GLN A 214 -1.96 6.95 -11.10
CA GLN A 214 -2.91 6.27 -10.24
C GLN A 214 -4.32 6.16 -10.85
N GLU A 215 -4.75 7.13 -11.68
CA GLU A 215 -5.94 6.99 -12.53
C GLU A 215 -5.79 5.81 -13.53
N ASP A 216 -4.60 5.60 -14.07
CA ASP A 216 -4.25 4.43 -14.90
C ASP A 216 -4.02 3.12 -14.09
N GLY A 217 -4.16 3.16 -12.76
CA GLY A 217 -4.05 2.01 -11.86
C GLY A 217 -2.63 1.55 -11.55
N GLY A 218 -1.60 2.38 -11.77
CA GLY A 218 -0.22 2.17 -11.34
C GLY A 218 0.23 3.20 -10.31
N ASP A 219 1.54 3.32 -10.12
CA ASP A 219 2.17 4.46 -9.44
C ASP A 219 3.65 4.60 -9.87
N ILE A 220 4.31 5.67 -9.43
CA ILE A 220 5.73 5.93 -9.74
C ILE A 220 6.55 6.15 -8.47
N VAL A 221 7.67 5.43 -8.38
CA VAL A 221 8.58 5.45 -7.24
C VAL A 221 9.88 6.15 -7.66
N PHE A 222 10.23 7.24 -7.00
CA PHE A 222 11.52 7.91 -7.18
C PHE A 222 12.64 7.07 -6.55
N LYS A 223 13.73 6.82 -7.28
CA LYS A 223 14.89 6.06 -6.79
C LYS A 223 16.19 6.86 -6.71
N GLY A 224 16.31 7.95 -7.47
CA GLY A 224 17.46 8.86 -7.36
C GLY A 224 17.53 9.91 -8.46
N PHE A 225 18.49 10.81 -8.33
CA PHE A 225 18.85 11.78 -9.36
C PHE A 225 20.38 11.87 -9.46
N GLU A 226 20.91 11.74 -10.68
CA GLU A 226 22.32 11.89 -10.97
C GLU A 226 22.61 13.33 -11.38
N GLU A 227 23.17 14.15 -10.48
CA GLU A 227 23.40 15.58 -10.76
C GLU A 227 24.41 15.82 -11.90
N ASP A 228 25.43 14.95 -12.03
CA ASP A 228 26.43 15.01 -13.11
C ASP A 228 25.80 14.82 -14.51
N THR A 229 24.97 13.80 -14.67
CA THR A 229 24.36 13.43 -15.95
C THR A 229 23.07 14.20 -16.21
N GLY A 230 22.33 14.59 -15.15
CA GLY A 230 20.98 15.13 -15.18
C GLY A 230 19.90 14.06 -15.36
N MET A 231 20.18 12.81 -15.00
CA MET A 231 19.26 11.67 -15.18
C MET A 231 18.45 11.38 -13.92
N VAL A 232 17.13 11.32 -14.05
CA VAL A 232 16.21 10.93 -12.96
C VAL A 232 15.95 9.43 -13.03
N GLN A 233 16.20 8.71 -11.93
CA GLN A 233 15.94 7.27 -11.82
C GLN A 233 14.58 7.01 -11.15
N VAL A 234 13.71 6.25 -11.81
CA VAL A 234 12.35 5.91 -11.33
C VAL A 234 12.02 4.43 -11.52
N LYS A 235 11.19 3.85 -10.65
CA LYS A 235 10.58 2.52 -10.83
C LYS A 235 9.08 2.70 -11.06
N LEU A 236 8.54 2.13 -12.15
CA LEU A 236 7.09 2.08 -12.37
C LEU A 236 6.50 0.85 -11.68
N VAL A 237 5.33 0.98 -11.07
CA VAL A 237 4.67 -0.10 -10.31
C VAL A 237 3.18 -0.23 -10.68
N GLY A 238 2.57 -1.38 -10.38
CA GLY A 238 1.15 -1.65 -10.65
C GLY A 238 0.85 -1.89 -12.14
N ALA A 239 -0.21 -1.29 -12.68
CA ALA A 239 -0.58 -1.51 -14.08
C ALA A 239 0.52 -1.11 -15.09
N CYS A 240 1.37 -0.16 -14.72
CA CYS A 240 2.38 0.45 -15.58
C CYS A 240 3.68 -0.37 -15.73
N SER A 241 4.01 -1.24 -14.77
CA SER A 241 5.26 -2.01 -14.76
C SER A 241 5.31 -3.10 -15.84
N THR A 242 4.15 -3.67 -16.21
CA THR A 242 4.05 -4.84 -17.11
C THR A 242 3.52 -4.52 -18.50
N CYS A 243 3.36 -3.24 -18.87
CA CYS A 243 2.68 -2.83 -20.10
C CYS A 243 3.63 -2.19 -21.14
N PRO A 244 4.25 -2.96 -22.06
CA PRO A 244 5.35 -2.46 -22.91
C PRO A 244 4.97 -1.30 -23.85
N SER A 245 3.69 -1.17 -24.22
CA SER A 245 3.17 -0.01 -24.97
C SER A 245 3.05 1.26 -24.12
N SER A 246 2.80 1.10 -22.83
CA SER A 246 2.58 2.20 -21.88
C SER A 246 3.87 2.62 -21.17
N THR A 247 4.78 1.70 -20.86
CA THR A 247 6.09 2.00 -20.23
C THR A 247 6.83 3.10 -21.01
N VAL A 248 6.98 2.95 -22.34
CA VAL A 248 7.70 3.93 -23.18
C VAL A 248 6.95 5.25 -23.28
N THR A 249 5.63 5.23 -23.47
CA THR A 249 4.83 6.45 -23.67
C THR A 249 4.67 7.25 -22.38
N LEU A 250 4.44 6.57 -21.25
CA LEU A 250 4.38 7.18 -19.93
C LEU A 250 5.74 7.73 -19.50
N LYS A 251 6.83 6.97 -19.67
CA LYS A 251 8.20 7.45 -19.41
C LYS A 251 8.49 8.73 -20.19
N ASN A 252 8.18 8.75 -21.49
CA ASN A 252 8.36 9.95 -22.32
C ASN A 252 7.49 11.12 -21.82
N GLY A 253 6.28 10.87 -21.31
CA GLY A 253 5.43 11.89 -20.68
C GLY A 253 6.07 12.50 -19.42
N ILE A 254 6.53 11.64 -18.51
CA ILE A 254 7.25 12.01 -17.28
C ILE A 254 8.50 12.83 -17.62
N GLU A 255 9.30 12.36 -18.58
CA GLU A 255 10.54 12.99 -19.03
C GLU A 255 10.28 14.39 -19.59
N ASN A 256 9.33 14.54 -20.52
CA ASN A 256 8.94 15.86 -21.05
C ASN A 256 8.40 16.81 -19.97
N MET A 257 7.68 16.31 -18.96
CA MET A 257 7.18 17.13 -17.86
C MET A 257 8.31 17.61 -16.94
N LEU A 258 9.22 16.72 -16.53
CA LEU A 258 10.33 17.08 -15.64
C LEU A 258 11.29 18.06 -16.34
N MET A 259 11.69 17.79 -17.59
CA MET A 259 12.55 18.67 -18.38
C MET A 259 11.93 20.05 -18.66
N HIS A 260 10.59 20.18 -18.64
CA HIS A 260 9.91 21.46 -18.85
C HIS A 260 9.93 22.36 -17.60
N TYR A 261 9.85 21.78 -16.41
CA TYR A 261 9.81 22.53 -15.15
C TYR A 261 11.18 22.62 -14.44
N ILE A 262 12.11 21.71 -14.71
CA ILE A 262 13.42 21.61 -14.06
C ILE A 262 14.51 21.51 -15.15
N PRO A 263 15.20 22.62 -15.51
CA PRO A 263 16.17 22.64 -16.60
C PRO A 263 17.46 21.83 -16.33
N GLU A 264 17.69 21.42 -15.09
CA GLU A 264 18.78 20.52 -14.68
C GLU A 264 18.55 19.06 -15.12
N VAL A 265 17.28 18.66 -15.29
CA VAL A 265 16.89 17.34 -15.76
C VAL A 265 17.08 17.26 -17.28
N LYS A 266 17.85 16.26 -17.73
CA LYS A 266 18.15 16.00 -19.15
C LYS A 266 17.47 14.75 -19.70
N GLY A 267 16.95 13.89 -18.82
CA GLY A 267 16.27 12.65 -19.19
C GLY A 267 15.82 11.85 -17.96
N VAL A 268 15.01 10.82 -18.20
CA VAL A 268 14.58 9.85 -17.19
C VAL A 268 15.18 8.48 -17.54
N MET A 269 15.36 7.62 -16.56
CA MET A 269 15.68 6.20 -16.76
C MET A 269 14.93 5.34 -15.76
N GLU A 270 14.64 4.11 -16.17
CA GLU A 270 14.11 3.11 -15.25
C GLU A 270 15.23 2.62 -14.33
N ALA A 271 14.95 2.60 -13.04
CA ALA A 271 15.91 2.17 -12.02
C ALA A 271 16.19 0.66 -12.15
N PRO A 272 17.42 0.19 -11.82
CA PRO A 272 17.68 -1.23 -11.73
C PRO A 272 16.78 -1.89 -10.66
N PRO A 273 16.48 -3.20 -10.79
CA PRO A 273 15.80 -3.96 -9.74
C PRO A 273 16.56 -3.85 -8.41
N ASP A 274 15.83 -3.67 -7.32
CA ASP A 274 16.42 -3.54 -5.97
C ASP A 274 16.86 -4.89 -5.39
N GLU A 275 17.59 -4.88 -4.27
CA GLU A 275 18.21 -6.08 -3.69
C GLU A 275 17.18 -7.20 -3.39
N SER A 276 15.93 -6.84 -3.11
CA SER A 276 14.79 -7.75 -2.94
C SER A 276 14.43 -8.49 -4.24
N ASP A 277 14.36 -7.76 -5.36
CA ASP A 277 14.13 -8.32 -6.69
C ASP A 277 15.34 -9.17 -7.13
N GLU A 278 16.57 -8.74 -6.79
CA GLU A 278 17.78 -9.50 -7.09
C GLU A 278 17.79 -10.88 -6.41
N GLU A 279 17.26 -11.05 -5.19
CA GLU A 279 17.10 -12.38 -4.58
C GLU A 279 16.25 -13.31 -5.46
N GLY A 280 15.15 -12.79 -6.02
CA GLY A 280 14.26 -13.52 -6.91
C GLY A 280 14.95 -13.94 -8.21
N VAL A 281 15.66 -13.01 -8.85
CA VAL A 281 16.43 -13.26 -10.09
C VAL A 281 17.57 -14.26 -9.84
N LYS A 282 18.30 -14.13 -8.72
CA LYS A 282 19.38 -15.07 -8.33
C LYS A 282 18.82 -16.47 -8.07
N ALA A 283 17.71 -16.59 -7.36
CA ALA A 283 17.06 -17.87 -7.10
C ALA A 283 16.53 -18.53 -8.39
N PHE A 284 16.01 -17.74 -9.34
CA PHE A 284 15.58 -18.25 -10.64
C PHE A 284 16.76 -18.73 -11.49
N ALA A 285 17.85 -17.95 -11.57
CA ALA A 285 19.06 -18.34 -12.29
C ALA A 285 19.75 -19.58 -11.67
N GLU A 286 19.73 -19.72 -10.34
CA GLU A 286 20.20 -20.95 -9.66
C GLU A 286 19.29 -22.15 -9.98
N PHE A 287 17.97 -21.94 -10.04
CA PHE A 287 17.01 -22.98 -10.45
C PHE A 287 17.21 -23.42 -11.90
N GLU A 288 17.33 -22.49 -12.86
CA GLU A 288 17.64 -22.80 -14.26
C GLU A 288 18.94 -23.58 -14.40
N LYS A 289 20.00 -23.14 -13.70
CA LYS A 289 21.29 -23.84 -13.66
C LYS A 289 21.16 -25.26 -13.09
N LYS A 290 20.30 -25.47 -12.09
CA LYS A 290 20.04 -26.77 -11.46
C LYS A 290 19.20 -27.69 -12.35
N ILE A 291 18.25 -27.15 -13.10
CA ILE A 291 17.49 -27.87 -14.13
C ILE A 291 18.43 -28.29 -15.27
N GLY A 292 19.21 -27.34 -15.82
CA GLY A 292 20.18 -27.62 -16.89
C GLY A 292 21.20 -28.70 -16.51
N ALA A 293 21.80 -28.59 -15.33
CA ALA A 293 22.72 -29.60 -14.81
C ALA A 293 22.08 -30.99 -14.57
N SER A 294 20.74 -31.07 -14.43
CA SER A 294 20.02 -32.35 -14.34
C SER A 294 19.65 -32.95 -15.71
N SER A 295 19.94 -32.25 -16.81
CA SER A 295 19.66 -32.71 -18.18
C SER A 295 20.90 -33.15 -18.98
N GLU A 296 22.09 -33.14 -18.38
CA GLU A 296 23.35 -33.56 -19.03
C GLU A 296 23.84 -34.97 -18.60
N GLU A 297 23.18 -35.63 -17.64
CA GLU A 297 23.46 -37.03 -17.24
C GLU A 297 22.31 -38.00 -17.60
N ASP A 298 21.71 -37.86 -18.79
CA ASP A 298 20.92 -38.94 -19.40
C ASP A 298 21.24 -39.09 -20.90
N GLY A 299 21.27 -40.35 -21.37
CA GLY A 299 22.09 -40.75 -22.53
C GLY A 299 21.59 -40.37 -23.94
N GLU A 300 22.55 -40.24 -24.85
CA GLU A 300 22.38 -39.92 -26.29
C GLU A 300 21.24 -40.69 -26.99
N ALA A 301 20.12 -40.01 -27.24
CA ALA A 301 18.99 -40.50 -28.03
C ALA A 301 18.77 -39.63 -29.28
N LYS A 302 19.50 -39.94 -30.36
CA LYS A 302 19.40 -39.28 -31.67
C LYS A 302 17.94 -39.23 -32.18
N PRO A 303 17.37 -38.04 -32.49
CA PRO A 303 16.02 -37.95 -33.03
C PRO A 303 15.96 -38.60 -34.42
N ALA A 304 15.08 -39.60 -34.57
CA ALA A 304 14.75 -40.16 -35.88
C ALA A 304 13.91 -39.15 -36.67
N ALA A 305 14.15 -39.06 -37.99
CA ALA A 305 13.36 -38.18 -38.85
C ALA A 305 11.89 -38.63 -38.90
N PRO A 306 10.92 -37.69 -38.95
CA PRO A 306 9.51 -38.04 -39.03
C PRO A 306 9.20 -38.85 -40.30
N PRO A 307 8.33 -39.87 -40.22
CA PRO A 307 7.89 -40.61 -41.38
C PRO A 307 7.11 -39.68 -42.33
N LYS A 308 7.22 -39.92 -43.64
CA LYS A 308 6.41 -39.21 -44.63
C LYS A 308 4.97 -39.71 -44.55
N GLU A 309 4.05 -38.80 -44.31
CA GLU A 309 2.61 -39.07 -44.36
C GLU A 309 2.16 -39.16 -45.82
N GLU A 310 2.06 -40.38 -46.35
CA GLU A 310 1.60 -40.61 -47.73
C GLU A 310 0.08 -40.43 -47.81
N ASN A 311 -0.34 -39.36 -48.50
CA ASN A 311 -1.74 -38.99 -48.66
C ASN A 311 -2.52 -40.08 -49.46
N PRO A 312 -3.48 -40.80 -48.86
CA PRO A 312 -4.11 -41.98 -49.46
C PRO A 312 -5.13 -41.67 -50.59
N LEU A 313 -5.38 -40.40 -50.91
CA LEU A 313 -6.39 -39.99 -51.90
C LEU A 313 -5.87 -39.93 -53.36
N ALA A 314 -4.58 -40.18 -53.61
CA ALA A 314 -3.97 -40.03 -54.93
C ALA A 314 -3.95 -41.30 -55.82
N ALA A 315 -4.40 -42.46 -55.31
CA ALA A 315 -4.11 -43.77 -55.89
C ALA A 315 -5.25 -44.45 -56.69
N HIS A 316 -6.37 -43.76 -56.96
CA HIS A 316 -7.49 -44.31 -57.72
C HIS A 316 -8.00 -43.36 -58.82
N LEU A 317 -8.35 -43.96 -59.97
CA LEU A 317 -9.01 -43.34 -61.14
C LEU A 317 -8.15 -42.40 -62.01
N SER A 318 -6.96 -42.87 -62.38
CA SER A 318 -6.32 -42.51 -63.66
C SER A 318 -5.79 -43.75 -64.36
N ASN A 319 -6.71 -44.50 -64.97
CA ASN A 319 -6.48 -45.63 -65.89
C ASN A 319 -7.78 -45.90 -66.67
#